data_AF-A0A7C4E8R7-F1
#
_entry.id   AF-A0A7C4E8R7-F1
#
_cell.length_a   1.000
_cell.length_b   1.000
_cell.length_c   1.000
_cell.angle_alpha   90.00
_cell.angle_beta   90.00
_cell.angle_gamma   90.00
#
_symmetry.space_group_name_H-M   'P 1'
#
loop_
_entity.id
_entity.type
_entity.pdbx_description
1 polymer ?
#
loop_
_entity_poly.entity_id
_entity_poly.type
_entity_poly.pdbx_seq_one_letter_code
_entity_poly.pdbx_strand_id
1 'polypeptide(L)' 'MVFVYIIKSLADGKYYIGQSADYIARIKQHNNGLSALRDRK' A
#
# COMPACT_ATOMS: atom_id res chain seq x y z
N MET A 1 -9.79 -4.06 15.11
CA MET A 1 -10.33 -2.97 14.26
C MET A 1 -9.59 -3.01 12.94
N VAL A 2 -10.26 -2.86 11.80
CA VAL A 2 -9.63 -2.80 10.46
C VAL A 2 -9.89 -1.41 9.89
N PHE A 3 -8.86 -0.76 9.35
CA PHE A 3 -8.96 0.56 8.73
C PHE A 3 -8.86 0.45 7.21
N VAL A 4 -9.64 1.26 6.51
CA VAL A 4 -9.54 1.45 5.05
C VAL A 4 -8.80 2.76 4.80
N TYR A 5 -7.84 2.77 3.89
CA TYR A 5 -7.00 3.93 3.60
C TYR A 5 -6.61 4.02 2.12
N ILE A 6 -6.20 5.23 1.73
CA ILE A 6 -5.65 5.56 0.42
C ILE A 6 -4.22 6.07 0.63
N ILE A 7 -3.24 5.46 -0.04
CA ILE A 7 -1.84 5.89 -0.06
C ILE A 7 -1.57 6.53 -1.42
N LYS A 8 -0.94 7.71 -1.43
CA LYS A 8 -0.44 8.34 -2.66
C LYS A 8 1.06 8.16 -2.74
N SER A 9 1.52 7.52 -3.81
CA SER A 9 2.94 7.45 -4.14
C SER A 9 3.44 8.84 -4.51
N LEU A 10 4.51 9.29 -3.85
CA LEU A 10 5.15 10.57 -4.17
C LEU A 10 6.06 10.47 -5.41
N ALA A 11 6.47 9.26 -5.80
CA ALA A 11 7.37 9.04 -6.92
C ALA A 11 6.66 9.12 -8.29
N ASP A 12 5.46 8.56 -8.39
CA ASP A 12 4.71 8.47 -9.65
C ASP A 12 3.26 8.98 -9.54
N GLY A 13 2.87 9.52 -8.38
CA GLY A 13 1.54 10.08 -8.15
C GLY A 13 0.41 9.05 -8.08
N LYS A 14 0.71 7.74 -8.19
CA LYS A 14 -0.30 6.68 -8.19
C LYS A 14 -0.94 6.51 -6.82
N TYR A 15 -2.21 6.12 -6.84
CA TYR A 15 -2.97 5.83 -5.64
C TYR A 15 -3.06 4.33 -5.39
N TYR A 16 -2.92 3.93 -4.13
CA TYR A 16 -3.13 2.58 -3.64
C TYR A 16 -4.25 2.60 -2.61
N ILE A 17 -5.29 1.79 -2.82
CA ILE A 17 -6.39 1.60 -1.87
C ILE A 17 -6.17 0.27 -1.17
N GLY A 18 -6.25 0.27 0.16
CA GLY A 18 -6.07 -0.94 0.94
C GLY A 18 -6.79 -0.89 2.28
N GLN A 19 -6.81 -2.04 2.93
CA GLN A 19 -7.30 -2.18 4.30
C GLN A 19 -6.30 -2.97 5.14
N SER A 20 -6.11 -2.56 6.38
CA SER A 20 -5.24 -3.26 7.34
C SER A 20 -5.62 -2.90 8.77
N ALA A 21 -5.34 -3.79 9.71
CA ALA A 21 -5.37 -3.47 11.13
C ALA A 21 -4.14 -2.65 11.56
N ASP A 22 -3.00 -2.85 10.87
CA ASP A 22 -1.75 -2.10 11.05
C ASP A 22 -1.36 -1.42 9.74
N TYR A 23 -1.78 -0.16 9.59
CA TYR A 23 -1.48 0.63 8.40
C TYR A 23 -0.03 1.13 8.37
N ILE A 24 0.64 1.24 9.52
CA ILE A 24 2.04 1.67 9.61
C ILE A 24 2.97 0.61 9.02
N ALA A 25 2.76 -0.65 9.40
CA ALA A 25 3.48 -1.77 8.80
C ALA A 25 3.24 -1.83 7.28
N ARG A 26 2.01 -1.55 6.82
CA ARG A 26 1.70 -1.52 5.38
C ARG A 26 2.44 -0.42 4.63
N ILE A 27 2.50 0.79 5.17
CA ILE A 27 3.23 1.90 4.54
C ILE A 27 4.71 1.52 4.38
N LYS A 28 5.33 0.92 5.41
CA LYS A 28 6.73 0.44 5.32
C LYS A 28 6.91 -0.61 4.22
N GLN A 29 5.99 -1.58 4.13
CA GLN A 29 6.03 -2.58 3.05
C GLN A 29 5.90 -1.93 1.67
N HIS A 30 5.00 -0.96 1.51
CA HIS A 30 4.79 -0.25 0.25
C HIS A 30 6.04 0.54 -0.16
N ASN A 31 6.66 1.25 0.78
CA ASN A 31 7.89 2.01 0.52
C ASN A 31 9.09 1.11 0.21
N ASN A 32 9.12 -0.12 0.73
CA ASN A 32 10.16 -1.10 0.43
C ASN A 32 9.91 -1.89 -0.88
N GLY A 33 8.87 -1.55 -1.66
CA GLY A 33 8.51 -2.28 -2.88
C GLY A 33 7.93 -3.69 -2.63
N LEU A 34 7.60 -4.01 -1.37
CA LEU A 34 7.01 -5.28 -0.95
C LEU A 34 5.48 -5.29 -1.05
N SER A 35 4.90 -4.34 -1.80
CA SER A 35 3.50 -4.45 -2.19
C SER A 35 3.41 -5.62 -3.16
N ALA A 36 2.78 -6.72 -2.74
CA ALA A 36 2.59 -7.92 -3.55
C ALA A 36 2.24 -7.56 -5.00
N LEU A 37 3.24 -7.65 -5.88
CA LEU A 37 3.09 -7.54 -7.32
C LEU A 37 2.23 -8.73 -7.74
N ARG A 38 0.94 -8.48 -7.96
CA ARG A 38 0.12 -9.34 -8.81
C ARG A 38 0.18 -8.78 -10.22
N ASP A 39 1.35 -8.90 -10.84
CA ASP A 39 1.42 -8.93 -12.29
C ASP A 39 0.89 -10.32 -12.70
N ARG A 40 -0.44 -10.43 -12.87
CA ARG A 40 -1.01 -11.60 -13.56
C ARG A 40 -0.73 -11.41 -15.04
N LYS A 41 0.28 -12.10 -15.53
CA LYS A 41 0.43 -12.40 -16.95
C LYS A 41 -0.46 -13.59 -17.31
#